data_AF-A0AAV5VEJ8-F1
#
_entry.id   AF-A0AAV5VEJ8-F1
#
_cell.length_a   1.000
_cell.length_b   1.000
_cell.length_c   1.000
_cell.angle_alpha   90.00
_cell.angle_beta   90.00
_cell.angle_gamma   90.00
#
_symmetry.space_group_name_H-M   'P 1'
#
loop_
_entity.id
_entity.type
_entity.pdbx_description
1 polymer ?
#
loop_
_entity_poly.entity_id
_entity_poly.type
_entity_poly.pdbx_seq_one_letter_code
_entity_poly.pdbx_strand_id
1 'polypeptide(L)'
;SDCASWAKTPPTAVIRFEIENMGVLAYRASKAQEVCGLPLKVVTGYMLDNESEPAYVDAHLKCVWDDTSSALYELRLGVQFVLLTQEGKKIAVKETEGAFNKDCVSIGCNIIKWSDLFDDD
;
A
#
# COMPACT_ATOMS: atom_id res chain seq x y z
N SER A 1 19.37 -35.09 8.98
CA SER A 1 19.53 -33.65 8.73
C SER A 1 18.16 -33.10 8.44
N ASP A 2 17.51 -32.56 9.48
CA ASP A 2 16.13 -32.11 9.41
C ASP A 2 16.00 -30.87 8.51
N CYS A 3 15.33 -31.03 7.38
CA CYS A 3 14.92 -29.94 6.49
C CYS A 3 13.79 -29.06 7.07
N ALA A 4 13.51 -29.12 8.37
CA ALA A 4 12.33 -28.50 8.98
C ALA A 4 12.56 -27.11 9.61
N SER A 5 13.76 -26.52 9.50
CA SER A 5 14.09 -25.30 10.25
C SER A 5 13.88 -23.96 9.52
N TRP A 6 13.18 -23.95 8.38
CA TRP A 6 12.93 -22.73 7.58
C TRP A 6 11.45 -22.37 7.42
N ALA A 7 10.58 -22.91 8.29
CA ALA A 7 9.31 -22.25 8.60
C ALA A 7 9.56 -20.97 9.45
N LYS A 8 10.47 -20.12 9.01
CA LYS A 8 10.58 -18.75 9.48
C LYS A 8 9.41 -18.02 8.82
N THR A 9 8.54 -17.41 9.62
CA THR A 9 7.54 -16.46 9.13
C THR A 9 8.22 -15.57 8.07
N PRO A 10 7.65 -15.45 6.86
CA PRO A 10 8.25 -14.62 5.83
C PRO A 10 8.55 -13.22 6.40
N PRO A 11 9.69 -12.61 6.03
CA PRO A 11 10.05 -11.31 6.55
C PRO A 11 8.92 -10.32 6.27
N THR A 12 8.38 -9.73 7.33
CA THR A 12 7.30 -8.75 7.27
C THR A 12 7.87 -7.37 7.54
N ALA A 13 7.50 -6.38 6.74
CA ALA A 13 7.82 -4.98 6.95
C ALA A 13 6.53 -4.16 7.07
N VAL A 14 6.57 -3.10 7.88
CA VAL A 14 5.43 -2.21 8.10
C VAL A 14 5.82 -0.80 7.74
N ILE A 15 5.17 -0.23 6.74
CA ILE A 15 5.30 1.18 6.37
C ILE A 15 4.09 1.91 6.94
N ARG A 16 4.32 2.87 7.84
CA ARG A 16 3.29 3.76 8.39
C ARG A 16 3.53 5.19 7.94
N PHE A 17 2.45 5.88 7.62
CA PHE A 17 2.44 7.32 7.40
C PHE A 17 1.04 7.85 7.76
N GLU A 18 1.00 9.12 8.15
CA GLU A 18 -0.23 9.80 8.55
C GLU A 18 -0.67 10.75 7.44
N ILE A 19 -1.98 10.86 7.28
CA ILE A 19 -2.61 11.81 6.35
C ILE A 19 -3.36 12.81 7.20
N GLU A 20 -2.92 14.05 7.15
CA GLU A 20 -3.68 15.16 7.72
C GLU A 20 -4.71 15.66 6.69
N ASN A 21 -5.90 15.98 7.17
CA ASN A 21 -6.97 16.60 6.39
C ASN A 21 -7.43 15.75 5.18
N MET A 22 -7.98 14.57 5.46
CA MET A 22 -8.49 13.67 4.42
C MET A 22 -9.58 14.30 3.53
N GLY A 23 -10.31 15.31 3.99
CA GLY A 23 -11.35 15.98 3.19
C GLY A 23 -10.85 16.71 1.94
N VAL A 24 -9.53 16.90 1.78
CA VAL A 24 -8.91 17.59 0.63
C VAL A 24 -7.88 16.69 -0.08
N LEU A 25 -8.08 15.37 -0.06
CA LEU A 25 -7.08 14.35 -0.43
C LEU A 25 -6.63 14.33 -1.90
N ALA A 26 -5.85 15.32 -2.34
CA ALA A 26 -4.94 15.08 -3.46
C ALA A 26 -3.95 13.96 -3.08
N TYR A 27 -3.55 13.11 -4.03
CA TYR A 27 -2.66 11.97 -3.78
C TYR A 27 -1.47 12.32 -2.87
N ARG A 28 -1.21 11.47 -1.86
CA ARG A 28 -0.12 11.57 -0.89
C ARG A 28 0.78 10.35 -0.99
N ALA A 29 2.05 10.53 -0.63
CA ALA A 29 3.03 9.45 -0.63
C ALA A 29 3.87 9.49 0.65
N SER A 30 4.15 8.31 1.21
CA SER A 30 5.15 8.16 2.26
C SER A 30 6.56 8.43 1.71
N LYS A 31 7.53 8.62 2.62
CA LYS A 31 8.94 8.44 2.27
C LYS A 31 9.17 6.98 1.84
N ALA A 32 10.12 6.78 0.92
CA ALA A 32 10.53 5.43 0.54
C ALA A 32 11.29 4.76 1.69
N GLN A 33 11.07 3.46 1.86
CA GLN A 33 11.71 2.60 2.84
C GLN A 33 12.18 1.33 2.16
N GLU A 34 13.34 0.82 2.56
CA GLU A 34 13.85 -0.42 2.00
C GLU A 34 13.11 -1.62 2.60
N VAL A 35 12.49 -2.43 1.74
CA VAL A 35 11.78 -3.67 2.11
C VAL A 35 12.25 -4.76 1.18
N CYS A 36 12.85 -5.81 1.73
CA CYS A 36 13.44 -6.91 0.96
C CYS A 36 14.40 -6.43 -0.15
N GLY A 37 15.17 -5.37 0.13
CA GLY A 37 16.12 -4.78 -0.82
C GLY A 37 15.50 -3.86 -1.88
N LEU A 38 14.18 -3.59 -1.83
CA LEU A 38 13.52 -2.65 -2.72
C LEU A 38 13.14 -1.34 -2.01
N PRO A 39 13.36 -0.18 -2.62
CA PRO A 39 12.86 1.10 -2.11
C PRO A 39 11.36 1.23 -2.38
N LEU A 40 10.53 0.91 -1.38
CA LEU A 40 9.08 0.95 -1.47
C LEU A 40 8.49 2.16 -0.74
N LYS A 41 7.42 2.73 -1.29
CA LYS A 41 6.62 3.78 -0.64
C LYS A 41 5.14 3.45 -0.76
N VAL A 42 4.34 3.91 0.20
CA VAL A 42 2.88 3.85 0.07
C VAL A 42 2.39 5.15 -0.56
N VAL A 43 1.52 5.04 -1.55
CA VAL A 43 0.82 6.15 -2.19
C VAL A 43 -0.66 5.93 -2.00
N THR A 44 -1.38 6.97 -1.57
CA THR A 44 -2.83 6.91 -1.34
C THR A 44 -3.50 8.19 -1.83
N GLY A 45 -4.77 8.09 -2.16
CA GLY A 45 -5.59 9.19 -2.63
C GLY A 45 -7.05 8.76 -2.72
N TYR A 46 -7.90 9.60 -3.30
CA TYR A 46 -9.22 9.15 -3.75
C TYR A 46 -9.20 8.84 -5.26
N MET A 47 -10.03 7.88 -5.64
CA MET A 47 -10.47 7.75 -7.02
C MET A 47 -11.79 8.47 -7.20
N LEU A 48 -11.91 9.16 -8.33
CA LEU A 48 -13.15 9.79 -8.74
C LEU A 48 -14.03 8.78 -9.50
N ASP A 49 -15.33 8.91 -9.36
CA ASP A 49 -16.28 8.26 -10.28
C ASP A 49 -16.43 9.05 -11.59
N ASN A 50 -17.39 8.61 -12.42
CA ASN A 50 -17.69 9.25 -13.69
C ASN A 50 -18.26 10.67 -13.55
N GLU A 51 -18.74 11.04 -12.37
CA GLU A 51 -19.29 12.35 -12.04
C GLU A 51 -18.23 13.29 -11.44
N SER A 52 -16.97 12.84 -11.37
CA SER A 52 -15.85 13.56 -10.74
C SER A 52 -16.01 13.72 -9.23
N GLU A 53 -16.77 12.82 -8.59
CA GLU A 53 -16.90 12.77 -7.13
C GLU A 53 -16.01 11.68 -6.52
N PRO A 54 -15.42 11.91 -5.32
CA PRO A 54 -14.65 10.88 -4.63
C PRO A 54 -15.51 9.64 -4.35
N ALA A 55 -15.10 8.50 -4.90
CA ALA A 55 -15.84 7.24 -4.79
C ALA A 55 -15.15 6.24 -3.85
N TYR A 56 -13.82 6.20 -3.87
CA TYR A 56 -13.03 5.26 -3.08
C TYR A 56 -11.76 5.92 -2.56
N VAL A 57 -11.32 5.49 -1.38
CA VAL A 57 -9.92 5.67 -0.95
C VAL A 57 -9.11 4.52 -1.54
N ASP A 58 -8.07 4.87 -2.29
CA ASP A 58 -7.17 3.91 -2.93
C ASP A 58 -5.78 3.96 -2.27
N ALA A 59 -5.10 2.82 -2.26
CA ALA A 59 -3.72 2.75 -1.81
C ALA A 59 -2.90 1.78 -2.64
N HIS A 60 -1.66 2.19 -2.86
CA HIS A 60 -0.66 1.42 -3.59
C HIS A 60 0.65 1.39 -2.83
N LEU A 61 1.26 0.21 -2.80
CA LEU A 61 2.67 0.04 -2.55
C LEU A 61 3.39 0.22 -3.88
N LYS A 62 4.22 1.26 -3.99
CA LYS A 62 4.98 1.57 -5.20
C LYS A 62 6.47 1.38 -4.96
N CYS A 63 7.13 0.74 -5.93
CA CYS A 63 8.57 0.67 -5.96
C CYS A 63 9.13 1.91 -6.68
N VAL A 64 10.21 2.48 -6.14
CA VAL A 64 10.88 3.66 -6.71
C VAL A 64 12.21 3.22 -7.30
N TRP A 65 12.19 2.74 -8.55
CA TRP A 65 13.43 2.47 -9.27
C TRP A 65 14.00 3.73 -9.87
N ASP A 66 15.32 3.80 -9.92
CA ASP A 66 16.04 4.63 -10.87
C ASP A 66 15.90 3.94 -12.25
N ASP A 67 15.66 4.70 -13.32
CA ASP A 67 15.51 4.21 -14.70
C ASP A 67 16.72 3.37 -15.17
N THR A 68 17.84 3.42 -14.46
CA THR A 68 19.04 2.60 -14.69
C THR A 68 19.00 1.21 -14.04
N SER A 69 18.04 0.97 -13.14
CA SER A 69 17.86 -0.31 -12.44
C SER A 69 16.74 -1.12 -13.07
N SER A 70 17.04 -1.87 -14.15
CA SER A 70 16.15 -2.96 -14.55
C SER A 70 16.12 -3.97 -13.41
N ALA A 71 14.95 -4.20 -12.81
CA ALA A 71 14.81 -5.25 -11.80
C ALA A 71 15.24 -6.59 -12.42
N LEU A 72 16.40 -7.10 -11.99
CA LEU A 72 16.95 -8.39 -12.41
C LEU A 72 16.16 -9.57 -11.83
N TYR A 73 15.26 -9.30 -10.87
CA TYR A 73 14.49 -10.28 -10.13
C TYR A 73 13.04 -9.82 -9.94
N GLU A 74 12.14 -10.79 -9.90
CA GLU A 74 10.73 -10.61 -9.52
C GLU A 74 10.61 -10.74 -8.01
N LEU A 75 10.04 -9.75 -7.32
CA LEU A 75 9.69 -9.86 -5.90
C LEU A 75 8.18 -9.95 -5.75
N ARG A 76 7.69 -11.09 -5.23
CA ARG A 76 6.28 -11.29 -4.88
C ARG A 76 6.03 -10.93 -3.43
N LEU A 77 5.00 -10.13 -3.19
CA LEU A 77 4.60 -9.71 -1.85
C LEU A 77 3.09 -9.84 -1.69
N GLY A 78 2.68 -10.37 -0.53
CA GLY A 78 1.36 -10.09 0.03
C GLY A 78 1.41 -8.73 0.75
N VAL A 79 0.40 -7.90 0.54
CA VAL A 79 0.30 -6.55 1.06
C VAL A 79 -1.02 -6.40 1.79
N GLN A 80 -0.95 -5.97 3.05
CA GLN A 80 -2.11 -5.58 3.84
C GLN A 80 -2.12 -4.06 4.03
N PHE A 81 -3.09 -3.38 3.44
CA PHE A 81 -3.37 -1.99 3.69
C PHE A 81 -4.33 -1.88 4.87
N VAL A 82 -3.94 -1.10 5.88
CA VAL A 82 -4.74 -0.86 7.08
C VAL A 82 -4.95 0.64 7.22
N LEU A 83 -6.21 1.06 7.18
CA LEU A 83 -6.59 2.43 7.47
C LEU A 83 -7.01 2.54 8.94
N LEU A 84 -6.40 3.49 9.65
CA LEU A 84 -6.61 3.73 11.07
C LEU A 84 -7.09 5.17 11.29
N THR A 85 -7.88 5.39 12.35
CA THR A 85 -8.03 6.73 12.93
C THR A 85 -6.70 7.18 13.55
N GLN A 86 -6.56 8.48 13.87
CA GLN A 86 -5.38 8.99 14.57
C GLN A 86 -5.17 8.33 15.95
N GLU A 87 -6.25 7.86 16.58
CA GLU A 87 -6.22 7.12 17.85
C GLU A 87 -5.86 5.64 17.68
N GLY A 88 -5.66 5.17 16.44
CA GLY A 88 -5.31 3.80 16.12
C GLY A 88 -6.50 2.84 15.99
N LYS A 89 -7.75 3.33 15.98
CA LYS A 89 -8.94 2.50 15.70
C LYS A 89 -8.90 2.07 14.23
N LYS A 90 -9.09 0.78 13.96
CA LYS A 90 -9.17 0.29 12.58
C LYS A 90 -10.46 0.76 11.92
N ILE A 91 -10.32 1.39 10.75
CA ILE A 91 -11.43 1.78 9.87
C ILE A 91 -11.62 0.69 8.81
N ALA A 92 -10.54 0.30 8.13
CA ALA A 92 -10.59 -0.69 7.07
C ALA A 92 -9.30 -1.50 6.96
N VAL A 93 -9.43 -2.73 6.46
CA VAL A 93 -8.31 -3.61 6.12
C VAL A 93 -8.56 -4.18 4.73
N LYS A 94 -7.56 -4.08 3.85
CA LYS A 94 -7.56 -4.76 2.56
C LYS A 94 -6.26 -5.48 2.33
N GLU A 95 -6.40 -6.67 1.76
CA GLU A 95 -5.28 -7.52 1.38
C GLU A 95 -5.25 -7.65 -0.13
N THR A 96 -4.06 -7.59 -0.67
CA THR A 96 -3.79 -7.82 -2.09
C THR A 96 -2.42 -8.47 -2.21
N GLU A 97 -2.13 -9.04 -3.35
CA GLU A 97 -0.84 -9.62 -3.66
C GLU A 97 -0.41 -9.21 -5.05
N GLY A 98 0.90 -9.18 -5.26
CA GLY A 98 1.44 -8.84 -6.57
C GLY A 98 2.93 -9.06 -6.64
N ALA A 99 3.47 -8.73 -7.81
CA ALA A 99 4.87 -8.88 -8.11
C ALA A 99 5.45 -7.54 -8.55
N PHE A 100 6.57 -7.13 -7.97
CA PHE A 100 7.39 -6.06 -8.52
C PHE A 100 8.35 -6.65 -9.55
N ASN A 101 8.25 -6.16 -10.78
CA ASN A 101 9.16 -6.47 -11.90
C ASN A 101 9.21 -5.28 -12.88
N LYS A 102 10.06 -5.34 -13.90
CA LYS A 102 10.28 -4.23 -14.85
C LYS A 102 8.99 -3.59 -15.43
N ASP A 103 7.89 -4.35 -15.51
CA ASP A 103 6.62 -3.93 -16.10
C ASP A 103 5.58 -3.55 -15.02
N CYS A 104 5.83 -3.91 -13.77
CA CYS A 104 4.92 -3.67 -12.64
C CYS A 104 5.67 -3.04 -11.45
N VAL A 105 5.49 -1.74 -11.28
CA VAL A 105 6.10 -0.95 -10.20
C VAL A 105 5.13 -0.60 -9.08
N SER A 106 3.92 -1.16 -9.09
CA SER A 106 2.83 -0.78 -8.19
C SER A 106 1.87 -1.92 -7.92
N ILE A 107 1.59 -2.19 -6.66
CA ILE A 107 0.56 -3.13 -6.18
C ILE A 107 -0.42 -2.32 -5.35
N GLY A 108 -1.72 -2.36 -5.63
CA GLY A 108 -2.69 -1.60 -4.84
C GLY A 108 -4.12 -2.07 -4.97
N CYS A 109 -5.00 -1.39 -4.25
CA CYS A 109 -6.43 -1.68 -4.20
C CYS A 109 -7.23 -0.53 -3.56
N ASN A 110 -8.50 -0.45 -3.92
CA ASN A 110 -9.49 0.37 -3.21
C ASN A 110 -9.67 -0.19 -1.79
N ILE A 111 -9.32 0.63 -0.79
CA ILE A 111 -9.39 0.24 0.62
C ILE A 111 -10.84 0.22 1.10
N ILE A 112 -11.53 1.35 0.91
CA ILE A 112 -12.88 1.62 1.41
C ILE A 112 -13.58 2.58 0.46
N LYS A 113 -14.92 2.56 0.44
CA LYS A 113 -15.70 3.60 -0.23
C LYS A 113 -15.52 4.93 0.48
N TRP A 114 -15.61 6.01 -0.27
CA TRP A 114 -15.50 7.35 0.29
C TRP A 114 -16.63 7.67 1.27
N SER A 115 -17.86 7.22 0.99
CA SER A 115 -19.02 7.37 1.88
C SER A 115 -18.76 6.77 3.27
N ASP A 116 -18.25 5.54 3.29
CA ASP A 116 -18.11 4.74 4.51
C ASP A 116 -16.95 5.23 5.41
N LEU A 117 -16.18 6.23 4.95
CA LEU A 117 -15.06 6.81 5.69
C LEU A 117 -15.51 7.74 6.83
N PHE A 118 -16.69 8.33 6.67
CA PHE A 118 -17.25 9.34 7.58
C PHE A 118 -18.50 8.83 8.31
N ASP A 119 -18.92 7.60 8.03
CA ASP A 119 -20.03 6.97 8.74
C ASP A 119 -19.51 6.48 10.10
N ASP A 120 -19.83 7.25 11.13
CA ASP A 120 -19.61 6.93 12.54
C ASP A 120 -20.66 5.89 13.01
N ASP A 121 -20.60 4.65 12.53
CA ASP A 121 -21.32 3.53 13.15
C ASP A 121 -20.57 2.94 14.36
#